data_AF-N6U223-F1
#
_entry.id   AF-N6U223-F1
#
_cell.length_a   1.000
_cell.length_b   1.000
_cell.length_c   1.000
_cell.angle_alpha   90.00
_cell.angle_beta   90.00
_cell.angle_gamma   90.00
#
_symmetry.space_group_name_H-M   'P 1'
#
loop_
_entity.id
_entity.type
_entity.pdbx_description
1 polymer ?
#
loop_
_entity_poly.entity_id
_entity_poly.type
_entity_poly.pdbx_seq_one_letter_code
_entity_poly.pdbx_strand_id
1 'polypeptide(L)'
;MDNAEQGPQYALHIAVHTLRERCKQLQQHVALLEEENINLRSKCSQHEDLNRSINEVDNLRSQVKYCILNKVAELSEQKEQLQNKVKMVTNENQDLWSKLTQLTKVNSTLGSQLTKINDTLTQHATTQFSSTPQHNLIRSKTFTKSELQTKVLQKNLEENDKISLELEDISLKLSDSFNRQRKELDYTQTFDRVCPLCSKVYQKDVDFALFERHVEEHFILDDGAFELI
;
A
#
# COMPACT_ATOMS: atom_id res chain seq x y z
N MET A 1 32.99 13.57 -105.10
CA MET A 1 32.89 12.14 -104.78
C MET A 1 32.89 12.07 -103.25
N ASP A 2 31.75 11.98 -102.56
CA ASP A 2 31.71 11.94 -101.07
C ASP A 2 30.38 11.37 -100.52
N ASN A 3 29.83 10.31 -101.13
CA ASN A 3 28.55 9.70 -100.66
C ASN A 3 28.70 8.33 -99.97
N ALA A 4 29.90 7.74 -99.94
CA ALA A 4 30.11 6.39 -99.40
C ALA A 4 30.43 6.35 -97.89
N GLU A 5 30.93 7.44 -97.30
CA GLU A 5 31.30 7.49 -95.87
C GLU A 5 30.18 7.99 -94.94
N GLN A 6 29.08 8.52 -95.48
CA GLN A 6 28.00 9.13 -94.71
C GLN A 6 27.08 8.11 -94.00
N GLY A 7 26.89 6.92 -94.57
CA GLY A 7 26.01 5.88 -94.00
C GLY A 7 26.49 5.33 -92.64
N PRO A 8 27.77 4.90 -92.51
CA PRO A 8 28.32 4.45 -91.24
C PRO A 8 28.33 5.55 -90.15
N GLN A 9 28.65 6.79 -90.53
CA GLN A 9 28.64 7.94 -89.61
C GLN A 9 27.22 8.23 -89.09
N TYR A 10 26.22 8.14 -89.97
CA TYR A 10 24.82 8.30 -89.60
C TYR A 10 24.30 7.18 -88.70
N ALA A 11 24.67 5.92 -88.96
CA ALA A 11 24.31 4.78 -88.11
C ALA A 11 24.94 4.89 -86.70
N LEU A 12 26.20 5.33 -86.62
CA LEU A 12 26.86 5.60 -85.34
C LEU A 12 26.15 6.73 -84.57
N HIS A 13 25.74 7.80 -85.27
CA HIS A 13 24.98 8.89 -84.67
C HIS A 13 23.67 8.40 -84.05
N ILE A 14 22.90 7.59 -84.77
CA ILE A 14 21.66 6.99 -84.26
C ILE A 14 21.92 6.08 -83.06
N ALA A 15 22.96 5.25 -83.12
CA ALA A 15 23.31 4.33 -82.03
C ALA A 15 23.67 5.10 -80.75
N VAL A 16 24.52 6.14 -80.86
CA VAL A 16 24.90 7.00 -79.73
C VAL A 16 23.70 7.76 -79.19
N HIS A 17 22.84 8.30 -80.07
CA HIS A 17 21.62 8.98 -79.66
C HIS A 17 20.68 8.04 -78.89
N THR A 18 20.48 6.82 -79.39
CA THR A 18 19.63 5.81 -78.75
C THR A 18 20.19 5.36 -77.41
N LEU A 19 21.50 5.15 -77.31
CA LEU A 19 22.15 4.81 -76.04
C LEU A 19 22.05 5.95 -75.04
N ARG A 20 22.22 7.21 -75.48
CA ARG A 20 22.04 8.39 -74.63
C ARG A 20 20.63 8.46 -74.04
N GLU A 21 19.61 8.25 -74.87
CA GLU A 21 18.21 8.26 -74.42
C GLU A 21 17.93 7.12 -73.44
N ARG A 22 18.46 5.92 -73.71
CA ARG A 22 18.36 4.79 -72.76
C ARG A 22 19.07 5.06 -71.44
N CYS A 23 20.27 5.65 -71.46
CA CYS A 23 20.99 6.04 -70.25
C CYS A 23 20.17 7.05 -69.43
N LYS A 24 19.54 8.03 -70.09
CA LYS A 24 18.68 9.01 -69.42
C LYS A 24 17.45 8.35 -68.77
N GLN A 25 16.79 7.44 -69.47
CA GLN A 25 15.64 6.70 -68.95
C GLN A 25 16.02 5.82 -67.76
N LEU A 26 17.16 5.12 -67.84
CA LEU A 26 17.68 4.31 -66.74
C LEU A 26 18.04 5.17 -65.52
N GLN A 27 18.68 6.32 -65.73
CA GLN A 27 18.98 7.27 -64.64
C GLN A 27 17.71 7.76 -63.95
N GLN A 28 16.67 8.09 -64.71
CA GLN A 28 15.38 8.49 -64.15
C GLN A 28 14.73 7.36 -63.36
N HIS A 29 14.77 6.13 -63.87
CA HIS A 29 14.21 4.98 -63.17
C HIS A 29 14.97 4.65 -61.88
N VAL A 30 16.30 4.74 -61.89
CA VAL A 30 17.13 4.58 -60.69
C VAL A 30 16.79 5.65 -59.66
N ALA A 31 16.67 6.92 -60.06
CA ALA A 31 16.31 8.00 -59.15
C ALA A 31 14.93 7.77 -58.49
N LEU A 32 13.94 7.29 -59.24
CA LEU A 32 12.62 6.95 -58.70
C LEU A 32 12.70 5.78 -57.71
N LEU A 33 13.46 4.74 -58.03
CA LEU A 33 13.65 3.59 -57.13
C LEU A 33 14.43 3.98 -55.88
N GLU A 34 15.42 4.87 -55.98
CA GLU A 34 16.16 5.41 -54.84
C GLU A 34 15.23 6.22 -53.92
N GLU A 35 14.37 7.07 -54.49
CA GLU A 35 13.36 7.82 -53.74
C GLU A 35 12.37 6.88 -53.04
N GLU A 36 11.84 5.88 -53.75
CA GLU A 36 10.95 4.87 -53.17
C GLU A 36 11.65 4.07 -52.06
N ASN A 37 12.93 3.69 -52.24
CA ASN A 37 13.70 2.97 -51.24
C ASN A 37 13.89 3.80 -49.97
N ILE A 38 14.20 5.09 -50.11
CA ILE A 38 14.30 6.03 -48.99
C ILE A 38 12.95 6.13 -48.27
N ASN A 39 11.85 6.26 -49.03
CA ASN A 39 10.50 6.33 -48.46
C ASN A 39 10.14 5.06 -47.67
N LEU A 40 10.42 3.89 -48.24
CA LEU A 40 10.18 2.59 -47.59
C LEU A 40 10.99 2.45 -46.31
N ARG A 41 12.29 2.81 -46.33
CA ARG A 41 13.15 2.81 -45.13
C ARG A 41 12.61 3.73 -44.04
N SER A 42 12.18 4.93 -44.39
CA SER A 42 11.57 5.86 -43.44
C SER A 42 10.30 5.29 -42.81
N LYS A 43 9.42 4.66 -43.61
CA LYS A 43 8.19 4.03 -43.10
C LYS A 43 8.48 2.85 -42.18
N CYS A 44 9.47 2.02 -42.50
CA CYS A 44 9.90 0.93 -41.63
C CYS A 44 10.42 1.47 -40.28
N SER A 45 11.26 2.50 -40.29
CA SER A 45 11.75 3.14 -39.05
C SER A 45 10.61 3.68 -38.19
N GLN A 46 9.66 4.41 -38.80
CA GLN A 46 8.50 4.94 -38.09
C GLN A 46 7.63 3.84 -37.46
N HIS A 47 7.48 2.72 -38.14
CA HIS A 47 6.72 1.58 -37.62
C HIS A 47 7.42 0.93 -36.42
N GLU A 48 8.75 0.84 -36.44
CA GLU A 48 9.52 0.35 -35.28
C GLU A 48 9.40 1.30 -34.08
N ASP A 49 9.44 2.61 -34.30
CA ASP A 49 9.25 3.62 -33.25
C ASP A 49 7.85 3.57 -32.65
N LEU A 50 6.81 3.43 -33.49
CA LEU A 50 5.43 3.28 -33.02
C LEU A 50 5.27 2.01 -32.17
N ASN A 51 5.84 0.89 -32.61
CA ASN A 51 5.81 -0.36 -31.86
C ASN A 51 6.53 -0.24 -30.50
N ARG A 52 7.67 0.48 -30.46
CA ARG A 52 8.36 0.77 -29.20
C ARG A 52 7.47 1.56 -28.25
N SER A 53 6.83 2.62 -28.75
CA SER A 53 5.93 3.46 -27.96
C SER A 53 4.73 2.69 -27.42
N ILE A 54 4.11 1.81 -28.24
CA ILE A 54 3.02 0.94 -27.80
C ILE A 54 3.47 0.03 -26.64
N ASN A 55 4.65 -0.59 -26.77
CA ASN A 55 5.20 -1.45 -25.72
C ASN A 55 5.50 -0.69 -24.42
N GLU A 56 5.98 0.56 -24.51
CA GLU A 56 6.19 1.42 -23.34
C GLU A 56 4.88 1.74 -22.62
N VAL A 57 3.82 2.06 -23.38
CA VAL A 57 2.48 2.30 -22.83
C VAL A 57 1.95 1.06 -22.11
N ASP A 58 2.10 -0.14 -22.70
CA ASP A 58 1.66 -1.38 -22.07
C ASP A 58 2.46 -1.74 -20.81
N ASN A 59 3.77 -1.44 -20.80
CA ASN A 59 4.61 -1.62 -19.62
C ASN A 59 4.18 -0.67 -18.49
N LEU A 60 4.02 0.62 -18.79
CA LEU A 60 3.54 1.62 -17.82
C LEU A 60 2.15 1.26 -17.28
N ARG A 61 1.25 0.82 -18.16
CA ARG A 61 -0.09 0.36 -17.77
C ARG A 61 -0.01 -0.84 -16.81
N SER A 62 0.90 -1.78 -17.07
CA SER A 62 1.12 -2.94 -16.20
C SER A 62 1.71 -2.54 -14.85
N GLN A 63 2.67 -1.62 -14.84
CA GLN A 63 3.27 -1.07 -13.62
C GLN A 63 2.24 -0.33 -12.75
N VAL A 64 1.44 0.56 -13.37
CA VAL A 64 0.35 1.28 -12.68
C VAL A 64 -0.67 0.30 -12.11
N LYS A 65 -1.06 -0.71 -12.89
CA LYS A 65 -1.98 -1.75 -12.42
C LYS A 65 -1.44 -2.48 -11.18
N TYR A 66 -0.16 -2.87 -11.21
CA TYR A 66 0.48 -3.53 -10.07
C TYR A 66 0.54 -2.63 -8.83
N CYS A 67 0.95 -1.36 -9.00
CA CYS A 67 0.99 -0.38 -7.92
C CYS A 67 -0.38 -0.17 -7.27
N ILE A 68 -1.43 -0.02 -8.09
CA ILE A 68 -2.81 0.14 -7.60
C ILE A 68 -3.27 -1.10 -6.84
N LEU A 69 -3.04 -2.31 -7.38
CA LEU A 69 -3.46 -3.55 -6.73
C LEU A 69 -2.81 -3.71 -5.34
N ASN A 70 -1.51 -3.46 -5.23
CA ASN A 70 -0.82 -3.50 -3.96
C ASN A 70 -1.35 -2.46 -2.99
N LYS A 71 -1.61 -1.24 -3.45
CA LYS A 71 -2.12 -0.18 -2.58
C LYS A 71 -3.54 -0.47 -2.08
N VAL A 72 -4.38 -1.05 -2.92
CA VAL A 72 -5.73 -1.50 -2.54
C VAL A 72 -5.67 -2.61 -1.49
N ALA A 73 -4.74 -3.56 -1.62
CA ALA A 73 -4.56 -4.62 -0.64
C ALA A 73 -4.13 -4.07 0.72
N GLU A 74 -3.11 -3.21 0.74
CA GLU A 74 -2.61 -2.55 1.98
C GLU A 74 -3.71 -1.74 2.68
N LEU A 75 -4.45 -0.92 1.93
CA LEU A 75 -5.55 -0.12 2.50
C LEU A 75 -6.71 -1.00 3.01
N SER A 76 -6.96 -2.14 2.35
CA SER A 76 -7.99 -3.08 2.79
C SER A 76 -7.62 -3.73 4.12
N GLU A 77 -6.36 -4.12 4.29
CA GLU A 77 -5.85 -4.66 5.55
C GLU A 77 -5.91 -3.62 6.68
N GLN A 78 -5.44 -2.40 6.42
CA GLN A 78 -5.50 -1.30 7.39
C GLN A 78 -6.95 -1.01 7.83
N LYS A 79 -7.88 -1.02 6.88
CA LYS A 79 -9.32 -0.86 7.15
C LYS A 79 -9.83 -1.97 8.06
N GLU A 80 -9.49 -3.23 7.78
CA GLU A 80 -9.89 -4.37 8.61
C GLU A 80 -9.35 -4.24 10.04
N GLN A 81 -8.08 -3.90 10.19
CA GLN A 81 -7.46 -3.69 11.49
C GLN A 81 -8.15 -2.59 12.31
N LEU A 82 -8.48 -1.46 11.66
CA LEU A 82 -9.21 -0.37 12.31
C LEU A 82 -10.64 -0.78 12.68
N GLN A 83 -11.35 -1.49 11.81
CA GLN A 83 -12.68 -2.02 12.11
C GLN A 83 -12.66 -2.95 13.33
N ASN A 84 -11.65 -3.82 13.43
CA ASN A 84 -11.47 -4.70 14.58
C ASN A 84 -11.20 -3.91 15.87
N LYS A 85 -10.35 -2.88 15.82
CA LYS A 85 -10.10 -1.99 16.96
C LYS A 85 -11.37 -1.26 17.42
N VAL A 86 -12.14 -0.71 16.48
CA VAL A 86 -13.42 -0.06 16.79
C VAL A 86 -14.38 -1.05 17.45
N LYS A 87 -14.46 -2.29 16.94
CA LYS A 87 -15.29 -3.33 17.52
C LYS A 87 -14.89 -3.66 18.97
N MET A 88 -13.59 -3.82 19.25
CA MET A 88 -13.09 -4.09 20.61
C MET A 88 -13.46 -2.95 21.57
N VAL A 89 -13.15 -1.71 21.20
CA VAL A 89 -13.46 -0.54 22.05
C VAL A 89 -14.97 -0.37 22.24
N THR A 90 -15.78 -0.68 21.23
CA THR A 90 -17.24 -0.63 21.33
C THR A 90 -17.76 -1.67 22.33
N ASN A 91 -17.23 -2.89 22.29
CA ASN A 91 -17.59 -3.94 23.25
C ASN A 91 -17.19 -3.56 24.68
N GLU A 92 -15.96 -3.07 24.88
CA GLU A 92 -15.51 -2.60 26.20
C GLU A 92 -16.39 -1.47 26.73
N ASN A 93 -16.74 -0.50 25.88
CA ASN A 93 -17.65 0.58 26.26
C ASN A 93 -19.04 0.04 26.63
N GLN A 94 -19.57 -0.92 25.89
CA GLN A 94 -20.86 -1.55 26.19
C GLN A 94 -20.83 -2.27 27.55
N ASP A 95 -19.73 -2.95 27.87
CA ASP A 95 -19.53 -3.61 29.15
C ASP A 95 -19.43 -2.60 30.30
N LEU A 96 -18.69 -1.51 30.11
CA LEU A 96 -18.59 -0.42 31.08
C LEU A 96 -19.96 0.23 31.34
N TRP A 97 -20.74 0.51 30.29
CA TRP A 97 -22.11 1.02 30.43
C TRP A 97 -23.02 0.06 31.19
N SER A 98 -22.88 -1.24 30.96
CA SER A 98 -23.63 -2.27 31.67
C SER A 98 -23.28 -2.28 33.17
N LYS A 99 -21.99 -2.23 33.51
CA LYS A 99 -21.50 -2.13 34.89
C LYS A 99 -21.97 -0.84 35.58
N LEU A 100 -21.90 0.30 34.89
CA LEU A 100 -22.36 1.58 35.41
C LEU A 100 -23.86 1.57 35.70
N THR A 101 -24.64 0.97 34.81
CA THR A 101 -26.09 0.80 35.00
C THR A 101 -26.39 -0.07 36.24
N GLN A 102 -25.62 -1.14 36.44
CA GLN A 102 -25.76 -2.00 37.62
C GLN A 102 -25.39 -1.26 38.91
N LEU A 103 -24.27 -0.55 38.93
CA LEU A 103 -23.85 0.31 40.04
C LEU A 103 -24.92 1.36 40.38
N THR A 104 -25.52 1.99 39.37
CA THR A 104 -26.59 2.97 39.56
C THR A 104 -27.83 2.35 40.23
N LYS A 105 -28.21 1.12 39.84
CA LYS A 105 -29.32 0.38 40.48
C LYS A 105 -29.00 0.01 41.94
N VAL A 106 -27.79 -0.44 42.22
CA VAL A 106 -27.38 -0.76 43.60
C VAL A 106 -27.36 0.51 44.45
N ASN A 107 -26.84 1.61 43.91
CA ASN A 107 -26.77 2.88 44.63
C ASN A 107 -28.17 3.47 44.92
N SER A 108 -29.10 3.39 43.97
CA SER A 108 -30.50 3.77 44.23
C SER A 108 -31.17 2.89 45.28
N THR A 109 -30.89 1.57 45.25
CA THR A 109 -31.39 0.63 46.27
C THR A 109 -30.84 0.96 47.66
N LEU A 110 -29.54 1.16 47.78
CA LEU A 110 -28.88 1.57 49.03
C LEU A 110 -29.41 2.91 49.53
N GLY A 111 -29.58 3.89 48.64
CA GLY A 111 -30.21 5.16 48.96
C GLY A 111 -31.60 4.98 49.56
N SER A 112 -32.45 4.15 48.94
CA SER A 112 -33.78 3.85 49.47
C SER A 112 -33.76 3.16 50.83
N GLN A 113 -32.80 2.25 51.06
CA GLN A 113 -32.61 1.59 52.35
C GLN A 113 -32.16 2.59 53.42
N LEU A 114 -31.25 3.50 53.07
CA LEU A 114 -30.77 4.53 53.97
C LEU A 114 -31.89 5.50 54.36
N THR A 115 -32.73 5.91 53.41
CA THR A 115 -33.93 6.71 53.69
C THR A 115 -34.86 6.00 54.66
N LYS A 116 -35.13 4.70 54.46
CA LYS A 116 -35.97 3.90 55.38
C LYS A 116 -35.38 3.80 56.79
N ILE A 117 -34.07 3.60 56.92
CA ILE A 117 -33.40 3.56 58.22
C ILE A 117 -33.50 4.93 58.90
N ASN A 118 -33.24 5.99 58.15
CA ASN A 118 -33.37 7.36 58.64
C ASN A 118 -34.79 7.65 59.12
N ASP A 119 -35.81 7.29 58.34
CA ASP A 119 -37.24 7.47 58.69
C ASP A 119 -37.63 6.69 59.94
N THR A 120 -37.11 5.47 60.09
CA THR A 120 -37.34 4.65 61.28
C THR A 120 -36.68 5.31 62.51
N LEU A 121 -35.47 5.85 62.37
CA LEU A 121 -34.77 6.55 63.43
C LEU A 121 -35.49 7.84 63.85
N THR A 122 -35.99 8.65 62.90
CA THR A 122 -36.80 9.84 63.20
C THR A 122 -38.15 9.48 63.81
N GLN A 123 -38.80 8.40 63.38
CA GLN A 123 -40.02 7.90 64.04
C GLN A 123 -39.75 7.48 65.48
N HIS A 124 -38.65 6.76 65.75
CA HIS A 124 -38.27 6.39 67.13
C HIS A 124 -37.84 7.60 67.98
N ALA A 125 -37.20 8.61 67.40
CA ALA A 125 -36.87 9.86 68.11
C ALA A 125 -38.11 10.70 68.45
N THR A 126 -39.14 10.66 67.60
CA THR A 126 -40.40 11.39 67.82
C THR A 126 -41.35 10.67 68.79
N THR A 127 -41.18 9.35 68.98
CA THR A 127 -42.03 8.53 69.88
C THR A 127 -41.52 8.46 71.34
N GLN A 128 -40.45 9.19 71.71
CA GLN A 128 -39.97 9.22 73.11
C GLN A 128 -40.77 10.14 74.05
N PHE A 129 -41.93 10.64 73.63
CA PHE A 129 -42.94 11.25 74.52
C PHE A 129 -44.16 10.34 74.72
N SER A 130 -43.96 9.07 75.09
CA SER A 130 -44.93 8.31 75.90
C SER A 130 -44.41 6.91 76.30
N SER A 131 -44.23 6.72 77.61
CA SER A 131 -44.35 5.48 78.42
C SER A 131 -43.86 4.11 77.89
N THR A 132 -42.81 3.59 78.56
CA THR A 132 -42.30 2.21 78.75
C THR A 132 -43.30 1.02 78.72
N PRO A 133 -42.84 -0.27 78.74
CA PRO A 133 -41.62 -0.93 78.20
C PRO A 133 -41.92 -2.32 77.53
N GLN A 134 -40.86 -3.06 77.14
CA GLN A 134 -40.76 -4.53 76.83
C GLN A 134 -40.64 -4.92 75.35
N HIS A 135 -39.48 -5.43 74.91
CA HIS A 135 -39.41 -6.76 74.27
C HIS A 135 -37.98 -7.34 74.18
N ASN A 136 -37.94 -8.66 74.33
CA ASN A 136 -36.79 -9.57 74.43
C ASN A 136 -35.98 -9.69 73.14
N LEU A 137 -34.65 -9.82 73.24
CA LEU A 137 -33.80 -10.22 72.12
C LEU A 137 -32.99 -11.49 72.43
N ILE A 138 -33.31 -12.47 71.60
CA ILE A 138 -32.89 -13.86 71.55
C ILE A 138 -31.40 -13.97 71.21
N ARG A 139 -30.74 -14.89 71.91
CA ARG A 139 -29.35 -15.32 71.73
C ARG A 139 -29.17 -16.05 70.39
N SER A 140 -28.68 -15.36 69.37
CA SER A 140 -28.28 -15.97 68.11
C SER A 140 -26.88 -16.60 68.23
N LYS A 141 -26.80 -17.93 68.06
CA LYS A 141 -25.54 -18.68 67.96
C LYS A 141 -24.95 -18.49 66.56
N THR A 142 -23.77 -17.90 66.47
CA THR A 142 -22.95 -17.90 65.25
C THR A 142 -22.32 -19.28 65.06
N PHE A 143 -22.81 -20.03 64.07
CA PHE A 143 -22.24 -21.28 63.58
C PHE A 143 -21.11 -20.96 62.60
N THR A 144 -19.87 -21.23 62.99
CA THR A 144 -18.70 -21.13 62.12
C THR A 144 -18.71 -22.29 61.11
N LYS A 145 -19.06 -22.03 59.85
CA LYS A 145 -18.86 -22.99 58.74
C LYS A 145 -17.73 -22.48 57.84
N SER A 146 -16.49 -22.80 58.20
CA SER A 146 -15.33 -22.66 57.32
C SER A 146 -15.18 -23.93 56.48
N GLU A 147 -15.91 -24.02 55.37
CA GLU A 147 -15.75 -25.14 54.44
C GLU A 147 -16.33 -24.76 53.08
N LEU A 148 -15.56 -24.05 52.22
CA LEU A 148 -15.88 -23.87 50.79
C LEU A 148 -14.80 -23.15 49.93
N GLN A 149 -13.52 -23.05 50.33
CA GLN A 149 -12.51 -22.27 49.57
C GLN A 149 -11.47 -23.07 48.77
N THR A 150 -11.55 -24.40 48.69
CA THR A 150 -10.54 -25.20 47.94
C THR A 150 -10.84 -25.41 46.46
N LYS A 151 -12.12 -25.41 46.02
CA LYS A 151 -12.48 -25.68 44.62
C LYS A 151 -12.27 -24.50 43.67
N VAL A 152 -12.22 -23.27 44.20
CA VAL A 152 -12.03 -22.05 43.39
C VAL A 152 -10.57 -21.90 42.95
N LEU A 153 -9.60 -22.30 43.80
CA LEU A 153 -8.18 -22.25 43.47
C LEU A 153 -7.78 -23.21 42.34
N GLN A 154 -8.37 -24.42 42.31
CA GLN A 154 -8.01 -25.44 41.33
C GLN A 154 -8.44 -25.07 39.89
N LYS A 155 -9.60 -24.44 39.72
CA LYS A 155 -10.06 -23.92 38.41
C LYS A 155 -9.20 -22.76 37.89
N ASN A 156 -8.68 -21.92 38.77
CA ASN A 156 -7.83 -20.79 38.38
C ASN A 156 -6.43 -21.25 37.92
N LEU A 157 -5.92 -22.40 38.38
CA LEU A 157 -4.65 -22.95 37.92
C LEU A 157 -4.75 -23.47 36.46
N GLU A 158 -5.81 -24.22 36.15
CA GLU A 158 -6.04 -24.77 34.81
C GLU A 158 -6.31 -23.67 33.76
N GLU A 159 -7.01 -22.59 34.12
CA GLU A 159 -7.21 -21.44 33.23
C GLU A 159 -5.91 -20.66 32.99
N ASN A 160 -5.06 -20.49 34.00
CA ASN A 160 -3.77 -19.80 33.84
C ASN A 160 -2.80 -20.59 32.93
N ASP A 161 -2.76 -21.92 33.05
CA ASP A 161 -1.93 -22.76 32.18
C ASP A 161 -2.39 -22.68 30.71
N LYS A 162 -3.71 -22.64 30.49
CA LYS A 162 -4.30 -22.45 29.14
C LYS A 162 -3.97 -21.08 28.56
N ILE A 163 -4.04 -20.02 29.36
CA ILE A 163 -3.65 -18.66 28.94
C ILE A 163 -2.16 -18.60 28.59
N SER A 164 -1.29 -19.28 29.37
CA SER A 164 0.14 -19.30 29.10
C SER A 164 0.47 -19.98 27.76
N LEU A 165 -0.20 -21.08 27.44
CA LEU A 165 -0.01 -21.79 26.17
C LEU A 165 -0.53 -20.96 24.97
N GLU A 166 -1.65 -20.27 25.13
CA GLU A 166 -2.18 -19.37 24.08
C GLU A 166 -1.25 -18.16 23.84
N LEU A 167 -0.65 -17.60 24.90
CA LEU A 167 0.32 -16.51 24.76
C LEU A 167 1.61 -16.94 24.06
N GLU A 168 2.08 -18.17 24.30
CA GLU A 168 3.25 -18.73 23.62
C GLU A 168 2.99 -18.94 22.11
N ASP A 169 1.82 -19.48 21.74
CA ASP A 169 1.43 -19.65 20.34
C ASP A 169 1.29 -18.30 19.59
N ILE A 170 0.74 -17.28 20.27
CA ILE A 170 0.70 -15.91 19.73
C ILE A 170 2.12 -15.34 19.53
N SER A 171 3.03 -15.58 20.48
CA SER A 171 4.43 -15.11 20.38
C SER A 171 5.19 -15.76 19.22
N LEU A 172 4.97 -17.06 19.00
CA LEU A 172 5.53 -17.80 17.87
C LEU A 172 4.98 -17.29 16.53
N LYS A 173 3.66 -17.06 16.43
CA LYS A 173 3.03 -16.49 15.23
C LYS A 173 3.53 -15.08 14.91
N LEU A 174 3.71 -14.24 15.92
CA LEU A 174 4.27 -12.89 15.74
C LEU A 174 5.72 -12.95 15.25
N SER A 175 6.53 -13.82 15.85
CA SER A 175 7.93 -14.02 15.45
C SER A 175 8.04 -14.46 13.99
N ASP A 176 7.20 -15.40 13.56
CA ASP A 176 7.15 -15.86 12.16
C ASP A 176 6.65 -14.78 11.19
N SER A 177 5.64 -14.01 11.59
CA SER A 177 5.12 -12.88 10.81
C SER A 177 6.18 -11.80 10.60
N PHE A 178 6.89 -11.40 11.67
CA PHE A 178 8.00 -10.44 11.57
C PHE A 178 9.15 -10.98 10.71
N ASN A 179 9.49 -12.27 10.82
CA ASN A 179 10.53 -12.87 10.00
C ASN A 179 10.16 -12.93 8.51
N ARG A 180 8.89 -13.16 8.16
CA ARG A 180 8.40 -13.11 6.77
C ARG A 180 8.43 -11.68 6.22
N GLN A 181 7.92 -10.71 6.97
CA GLN A 181 7.91 -9.31 6.56
C GLN A 181 9.33 -8.75 6.36
N ARG A 182 10.30 -9.16 7.21
CA ARG A 182 11.71 -8.82 7.02
C ARG A 182 12.31 -9.42 5.74
N LYS A 183 11.97 -10.66 5.40
CA LYS A 183 12.45 -11.31 4.15
C LYS A 183 11.84 -10.65 2.90
N GLU A 184 10.61 -10.17 2.97
CA GLU A 184 9.95 -9.47 1.86
C GLU A 184 10.48 -8.04 1.65
N LEU A 185 10.89 -7.35 2.72
CA LEU A 185 11.56 -6.05 2.63
C LEU A 185 12.97 -6.16 2.00
N ASP A 186 13.71 -7.23 2.31
CA ASP A 186 15.05 -7.44 1.75
C ASP A 186 15.02 -7.76 0.25
N TYR A 187 13.92 -8.34 -0.25
CA TYR A 187 13.73 -8.63 -1.69
C TYR A 187 13.23 -7.42 -2.49
N THR A 188 12.57 -6.46 -1.84
CA THR A 188 12.00 -5.26 -2.50
C THR A 188 12.89 -4.03 -2.41
N GLN A 189 13.95 -4.09 -1.59
CA GLN A 189 14.90 -3.00 -1.38
C GLN A 189 16.16 -3.14 -2.25
N THR A 190 16.07 -3.66 -3.48
CA THR A 190 17.12 -3.51 -4.51
C THR A 190 16.92 -2.20 -5.26
N PHE A 191 17.04 -1.06 -4.56
CA PHE A 191 16.92 0.26 -5.18
C PHE A 191 18.10 0.54 -6.10
N ASP A 192 17.84 0.50 -7.41
CA ASP A 192 18.64 1.22 -8.38
C ASP A 192 18.53 2.73 -8.10
N ARG A 193 19.66 3.46 -8.16
CA ARG A 193 19.67 4.92 -8.02
C ARG A 193 19.27 5.54 -9.35
N VAL A 194 18.27 6.40 -9.37
CA VAL A 194 17.76 7.01 -10.60
C VAL A 194 18.06 8.50 -10.59
N CYS A 195 18.71 9.00 -11.65
CA CYS A 195 18.96 10.41 -11.82
C CYS A 195 17.61 11.15 -11.98
N PRO A 196 17.29 12.16 -11.16
CA PRO A 196 16.00 12.85 -11.22
C PRO A 196 15.85 13.77 -12.44
N LEU A 197 16.93 14.07 -13.15
CA LEU A 197 16.96 15.04 -14.25
C LEU A 197 16.85 14.37 -15.63
N CYS A 198 17.39 13.16 -15.79
CA CYS A 198 17.30 12.41 -17.05
C CYS A 198 16.83 10.97 -16.91
N SER A 199 16.40 10.57 -15.72
CA SER A 199 15.89 9.22 -15.42
C SER A 199 16.89 8.09 -15.66
N LYS A 200 18.19 8.40 -15.77
CA LYS A 200 19.23 7.38 -15.94
C LYS A 200 19.36 6.53 -14.67
N VAL A 201 19.30 5.22 -14.86
CA VAL A 201 19.30 4.21 -13.78
C VAL A 201 20.72 3.72 -13.52
N TYR A 202 21.10 3.63 -12.25
CA TYR A 202 22.40 3.17 -11.76
C TYR A 202 22.21 2.01 -10.79
N GLN A 203 22.95 0.93 -11.01
CA GLN A 203 22.94 -0.22 -10.12
C GLN A 203 23.60 0.11 -8.76
N LYS A 204 23.28 -0.67 -7.72
CA LYS A 204 23.77 -0.43 -6.35
C LYS A 204 25.28 -0.51 -6.18
N ASP A 205 25.94 -1.25 -7.04
CA ASP A 205 27.39 -1.45 -7.09
C ASP A 205 28.14 -0.27 -7.72
N VAL A 206 27.42 0.67 -8.35
CA VAL A 206 28.02 1.89 -8.87
C VAL A 206 28.38 2.84 -7.72
N ASP A 207 29.62 3.31 -7.76
CA ASP A 207 30.13 4.32 -6.82
C ASP A 207 29.22 5.55 -6.81
N PHE A 208 28.88 6.02 -5.61
CA PHE A 208 28.01 7.17 -5.42
C PHE A 208 28.57 8.43 -6.07
N ALA A 209 29.90 8.60 -6.07
CA ALA A 209 30.56 9.74 -6.71
C ALA A 209 30.28 9.82 -8.22
N LEU A 210 30.09 8.69 -8.90
CA LEU A 210 29.73 8.67 -10.32
C LEU A 210 28.28 9.09 -10.57
N PHE A 211 27.37 8.71 -9.67
CA PHE A 211 25.98 9.16 -9.71
C PHE A 211 25.87 10.66 -9.46
N GLU A 212 26.54 11.16 -8.41
CA GLU A 212 26.53 12.57 -8.02
C GLU A 212 27.08 13.47 -9.14
N ARG A 213 28.26 13.14 -9.69
CA ARG A 213 28.84 13.88 -10.83
C ARG A 213 27.88 13.98 -12.02
N HIS A 214 27.18 12.90 -12.34
CA HIS A 214 26.21 12.90 -13.43
C HIS A 214 25.01 13.82 -13.15
N VAL A 215 24.54 13.87 -11.90
CA VAL A 215 23.48 14.80 -11.50
C VAL A 215 23.99 16.24 -11.59
N GLU A 216 25.22 16.51 -11.17
CA GLU A 216 25.84 17.83 -11.24
C GLU A 216 26.07 18.32 -12.68
N GLU A 217 26.41 17.42 -13.62
CA GLU A 217 26.58 17.76 -15.05
C GLU A 217 25.35 18.42 -15.67
N HIS A 218 24.14 18.10 -15.18
CA HIS A 218 22.91 18.74 -15.62
C HIS A 218 22.80 20.21 -15.19
N PHE A 219 23.46 20.62 -14.11
CA PHE A 219 23.43 21.99 -13.61
C PHE A 219 24.54 22.87 -14.20
N ILE A 220 25.54 22.29 -14.86
CA ILE A 220 26.72 23.01 -15.36
C ILE A 220 26.60 23.33 -16.87
N LEU A 221 25.68 22.68 -17.59
CA LEU A 221 25.54 22.83 -19.05
C LEU A 221 24.54 23.92 -19.51
N ASP A 222 23.91 24.67 -18.60
CA ASP A 222 22.83 25.61 -18.94
C ASP A 222 23.22 27.10 -18.79
N ASP A 223 24.41 27.47 -19.27
CA ASP A 223 24.92 28.86 -19.30
C ASP A 223 24.72 29.55 -20.67
N GLY A 224 23.86 29.06 -21.56
CA GLY A 224 23.61 29.80 -22.79
C GLY A 224 22.66 29.20 -23.82
N ALA A 225 21.35 29.30 -23.60
CA ALA A 225 20.37 29.51 -24.67
C ALA A 225 18.94 29.73 -24.11
N PHE A 226 18.72 30.86 -23.43
CA PHE A 226 17.38 31.46 -23.41
C PHE A 226 17.31 32.49 -24.55
N GLU A 227 17.17 32.03 -25.79
CA GLU A 227 16.56 32.87 -26.83
C GLU A 227 15.05 32.89 -26.58
N LEU A 228 14.58 34.08 -26.20
CA LEU A 228 13.17 34.45 -26.15
C LEU A 228 12.51 34.20 -27.50
N ILE A 229 11.51 33.32 -27.53
CA ILE A 229 10.38 33.37 -28.46
C ILE A 229 9.10 33.30 -27.63
#